data_AF-F8LED2-F1
#
_entry.id   AF-F8LED2-F1
#
_cell.length_a   1.000
_cell.length_b   1.000
_cell.length_c   1.000
_cell.angle_alpha   90.00
_cell.angle_beta   90.00
_cell.angle_gamma   90.00
#
_symmetry.space_group_name_H-M   'P 1'
#
loop_
_entity.id
_entity.type
_entity.pdbx_description
1 polymer ?
#
loop_
_entity_poly.entity_id
_entity_poly.type
_entity_poly.pdbx_seq_one_letter_code
_entity_poly.pdbx_strand_id
1 'polypeptide(L)'
;MKFMQGKYLRIFLFVFAVSVALYGGGRLWFHFTDGFRIAHITSNFKPDPRWEIRKLNLEEEKEVAAALSQSYIYLGKGCQSYAFESEDGHYVLKFLKYKRYRPQFYFYLFTFLPEFQKYLDRKIEEKKKLLDVLFTSWSICFDQLPQESAMVYLHLNKSNHLNKRIVIQDKIGREHQLEMDDMEFMIQRKGEMLCPTIDRMMAEGRVEEAKKMLSGLFQIILNEYRKGLADMDHALMQNTAVADQKAFQLDVGQFVADPIVSNPDFYHQEIFNKYDKFRKWLGKNHPSLAEHVNNELVQEMGEKFHTMRYIPNPNQF
;
A
#
# COMPACT_ATOMS: atom_id res chain seq x y z
N MET A 1 -40.75 37.86 -29.46
CA MET A 1 -39.50 37.07 -29.33
C MET A 1 -38.81 37.10 -27.96
N LYS A 2 -39.28 37.88 -26.95
CA LYS A 2 -38.66 37.94 -25.60
C LYS A 2 -39.17 36.88 -24.59
N PHE A 3 -40.30 36.23 -24.85
CA PHE A 3 -40.92 35.27 -23.91
C PHE A 3 -40.29 33.86 -23.94
N MET A 4 -39.66 33.48 -25.07
CA MET A 4 -39.01 32.17 -25.21
C MET A 4 -37.71 32.08 -24.39
N GLN A 5 -36.96 33.18 -24.26
CA GLN A 5 -35.67 33.20 -23.55
C GLN A 5 -35.80 32.85 -22.05
N GLY A 6 -36.88 33.28 -21.38
CA GLY A 6 -37.09 32.98 -19.96
C GLY A 6 -37.42 31.51 -19.66
N LYS A 7 -38.16 30.82 -20.55
CA LYS A 7 -38.48 29.39 -20.38
C LYS A 7 -37.24 28.52 -20.58
N TYR A 8 -36.45 28.76 -21.63
CA TYR A 8 -35.21 28.02 -21.86
C TYR A 8 -34.16 28.28 -20.78
N LEU A 9 -34.08 29.52 -20.26
CA LEU A 9 -33.19 29.84 -19.13
C LEU A 9 -33.59 29.08 -17.86
N ARG A 10 -34.89 29.00 -17.52
CA ARG A 10 -35.35 28.22 -16.36
C ARG A 10 -35.06 26.72 -16.52
N ILE A 11 -35.27 26.16 -17.72
CA ILE A 11 -34.93 24.77 -18.02
C ILE A 11 -33.42 24.54 -17.88
N PHE A 12 -32.60 25.44 -18.44
CA PHE A 12 -31.14 25.36 -18.31
C PHE A 12 -30.69 25.42 -16.86
N LEU A 13 -31.17 26.39 -16.08
CA LEU A 13 -30.83 26.52 -14.66
C LEU A 13 -31.28 25.31 -13.84
N PHE A 14 -32.45 24.75 -14.16
CA PHE A 14 -32.92 23.52 -13.53
C PHE A 14 -32.01 22.33 -13.86
N VAL A 15 -31.70 22.11 -15.13
CA VAL A 15 -30.77 21.03 -15.55
C VAL A 15 -29.40 21.21 -14.91
N PHE A 16 -28.87 22.43 -14.91
CA PHE A 16 -27.61 22.75 -14.26
C PHE A 16 -27.63 22.46 -12.75
N ALA A 17 -28.68 22.89 -12.05
CA ALA A 17 -28.84 22.63 -10.62
C ALA A 17 -28.94 21.13 -10.32
N VAL A 18 -29.70 20.37 -11.13
CA VAL A 18 -29.78 18.91 -11.02
C VAL A 18 -28.42 18.26 -11.28
N SER A 19 -27.69 18.68 -12.31
CA SER A 19 -26.34 18.16 -12.59
C SER A 19 -25.36 18.43 -11.44
N VAL A 20 -25.38 19.63 -10.86
CA VAL A 20 -24.56 19.99 -9.69
C VAL A 20 -24.96 19.15 -8.48
N ALA A 21 -26.27 18.97 -8.23
CA ALA A 21 -26.75 18.15 -7.12
C ALA A 21 -26.37 16.68 -7.27
N LEU A 22 -26.49 16.11 -8.47
CA LEU A 22 -26.08 14.73 -8.76
C LEU A 22 -24.56 14.56 -8.61
N TYR A 23 -23.77 15.51 -9.11
CA TYR A 23 -22.32 15.49 -8.95
C TYR A 23 -21.92 15.60 -7.47
N GLY A 24 -22.51 16.57 -6.74
CA GLY A 24 -22.28 16.76 -5.31
C GLY A 24 -22.68 15.54 -4.48
N GLY A 25 -23.86 14.98 -4.75
CA GLY A 25 -24.33 13.73 -4.13
C GLY A 25 -23.38 12.56 -4.40
N GLY A 26 -22.88 12.41 -5.63
CA GLY A 26 -21.88 11.40 -5.98
C GLY A 26 -20.55 11.58 -5.24
N ARG A 27 -20.08 12.83 -5.08
CA ARG A 27 -18.86 13.16 -4.32
C ARG A 27 -19.04 12.88 -2.83
N LEU A 28 -20.18 13.22 -2.24
CA LEU A 28 -20.53 12.90 -0.86
C LEU A 28 -20.58 11.39 -0.64
N TRP A 29 -21.28 10.65 -1.51
CA TRP A 29 -21.32 9.19 -1.43
C TRP A 29 -19.93 8.56 -1.51
N PHE A 30 -19.06 9.07 -2.39
CA PHE A 30 -17.68 8.61 -2.47
C PHE A 30 -16.89 8.92 -1.19
N HIS A 31 -17.14 10.05 -0.53
CA HIS A 31 -16.50 10.38 0.74
C HIS A 31 -16.92 9.43 1.87
N PHE A 32 -18.22 9.14 1.98
CA PHE A 32 -18.76 8.24 3.01
C PHE A 32 -18.39 6.77 2.80
N THR A 33 -18.29 6.31 1.56
CA THR A 33 -17.99 4.89 1.24
C THR A 33 -16.53 4.65 0.89
N ASP A 34 -15.75 5.72 0.73
CA ASP A 34 -14.43 5.70 0.11
C ASP A 34 -14.38 5.10 -1.30
N GLY A 35 -15.55 4.95 -1.93
CA GLY A 35 -15.72 4.28 -3.21
C GLY A 35 -15.58 2.76 -3.13
N PHE A 36 -15.61 2.16 -1.93
CA PHE A 36 -15.59 0.72 -1.76
C PHE A 36 -16.83 0.06 -2.38
N ARG A 37 -16.60 -1.06 -3.06
CA ARG A 37 -17.62 -1.97 -3.61
C ARG A 37 -16.99 -3.36 -3.74
N ILE A 38 -17.78 -4.42 -3.56
CA ILE A 38 -17.31 -5.80 -3.81
C ILE A 38 -16.72 -5.97 -5.21
N ALA A 39 -17.37 -5.43 -6.24
CA ALA A 39 -16.86 -5.46 -7.61
C ALA A 39 -15.49 -4.76 -7.81
N HIS A 40 -15.04 -3.94 -6.86
CA HIS A 40 -13.72 -3.31 -6.89
C HIS A 40 -12.62 -4.16 -6.26
N ILE A 41 -12.97 -5.21 -5.52
CA ILE A 41 -12.03 -6.16 -4.90
C ILE A 41 -12.12 -7.56 -5.51
N THR A 42 -13.10 -7.82 -6.39
CA THR A 42 -13.24 -9.10 -7.07
C THR A 42 -12.64 -9.12 -8.47
N SER A 43 -12.18 -10.29 -8.85
CA SER A 43 -11.51 -10.59 -10.11
C SER A 43 -12.00 -11.92 -10.69
N ASN A 44 -11.89 -12.04 -12.02
CA ASN A 44 -12.11 -13.26 -12.77
C ASN A 44 -10.81 -13.77 -13.41
N PHE A 45 -9.66 -13.46 -12.78
CA PHE A 45 -8.37 -13.92 -13.28
C PHE A 45 -8.26 -15.43 -13.19
N LYS A 46 -7.59 -15.99 -14.19
CA LYS A 46 -7.21 -17.39 -14.18
C LYS A 46 -6.00 -17.57 -13.27
N PRO A 47 -5.88 -18.72 -12.58
CA PRO A 47 -4.65 -19.05 -11.87
C PRO A 47 -3.44 -18.94 -12.80
N ASP A 48 -2.37 -18.36 -12.28
CA ASP A 48 -1.09 -18.21 -12.97
C ASP A 48 0.03 -18.75 -12.07
N PRO A 49 0.80 -19.76 -12.53
CA PRO A 49 1.85 -20.39 -11.72
C PRO A 49 2.89 -19.41 -11.18
N ARG A 50 3.08 -18.25 -11.83
CA ARG A 50 4.02 -17.20 -11.37
C ARG A 50 3.62 -16.62 -10.01
N TRP A 51 2.35 -16.73 -9.63
CA TRP A 51 1.80 -16.17 -8.39
C TRP A 51 1.45 -17.25 -7.36
N GLU A 52 1.92 -18.48 -7.58
CA GLU A 52 1.88 -19.51 -6.54
C GLU A 52 2.86 -19.12 -5.42
N ILE A 53 2.37 -19.22 -4.18
CA ILE A 53 3.17 -18.91 -3.00
C ILE A 53 4.00 -20.13 -2.58
N ARG A 54 5.09 -19.89 -1.85
CA ARG A 54 5.79 -20.97 -1.15
C ARG A 54 4.86 -21.70 -0.18
N LYS A 55 5.18 -22.97 0.10
CA LYS A 55 4.49 -23.73 1.13
C LYS A 55 4.71 -23.10 2.51
N LEU A 56 3.63 -22.99 3.27
CA LEU A 56 3.66 -22.53 4.65
C LEU A 56 4.22 -23.63 5.57
N ASN A 57 4.90 -23.21 6.64
CA ASN A 57 5.19 -24.10 7.75
C ASN A 57 4.01 -24.18 8.73
N LEU A 58 4.05 -25.12 9.68
CA LEU A 58 2.93 -25.38 10.59
C LEU A 58 2.53 -24.16 11.45
N GLU A 59 3.50 -23.33 11.86
CA GLU A 59 3.20 -22.14 12.66
C GLU A 59 2.57 -21.03 11.81
N GLU A 60 3.04 -20.86 10.57
CA GLU A 60 2.41 -19.96 9.60
C GLU A 60 0.98 -20.41 9.29
N GLU A 61 0.74 -21.71 9.06
CA GLU A 61 -0.60 -22.24 8.80
C GLU A 61 -1.57 -21.97 9.96
N LYS A 62 -1.11 -22.15 11.21
CA LYS A 62 -1.90 -21.82 12.40
C LYS A 62 -2.21 -20.33 12.49
N GLU A 63 -1.23 -19.47 12.21
CA GLU A 63 -1.42 -18.03 12.24
C GLU A 63 -2.40 -17.57 11.15
N VAL A 64 -2.29 -18.09 9.94
CA VAL A 64 -3.24 -17.82 8.85
C VAL A 64 -4.64 -18.29 9.22
N ALA A 65 -4.77 -19.47 9.82
CA ALA A 65 -6.05 -20.00 10.25
C ALA A 65 -6.72 -19.12 11.31
N ALA A 66 -5.94 -18.59 12.26
CA ALA A 66 -6.42 -17.66 13.29
C ALA A 66 -6.80 -16.29 12.69
N ALA A 67 -5.98 -15.76 11.78
CA ALA A 67 -6.29 -14.51 11.08
C ALA A 67 -7.57 -14.63 10.23
N LEU A 68 -7.83 -15.79 9.62
CA LEU A 68 -9.02 -16.03 8.78
C LEU A 68 -10.25 -16.55 9.56
N SER A 69 -10.17 -16.70 10.89
CA SER A 69 -11.32 -17.13 11.72
C SER A 69 -12.13 -15.99 12.32
N GLN A 70 -11.80 -14.74 11.99
CA GLN A 70 -12.40 -13.55 12.59
C GLN A 70 -13.02 -12.62 11.55
N SER A 71 -13.83 -11.68 12.05
CA SER A 71 -14.43 -10.61 11.26
C SER A 71 -13.44 -9.45 11.06
N TYR A 72 -13.71 -8.61 10.07
CA TYR A 72 -12.84 -7.50 9.69
C TYR A 72 -13.62 -6.22 9.45
N ILE A 73 -13.14 -5.09 9.98
CA ILE A 73 -13.80 -3.78 9.91
C ILE A 73 -12.95 -2.84 9.04
N TYR A 74 -13.60 -2.04 8.19
CA TYR A 74 -12.92 -1.09 7.32
C TYR A 74 -11.99 -0.15 8.09
N LEU A 75 -10.69 -0.23 7.77
CA LEU A 75 -9.65 0.61 8.37
C LEU A 75 -9.33 1.81 7.49
N GLY A 76 -9.30 1.61 6.17
CA GLY A 76 -8.95 2.66 5.23
C GLY A 76 -8.71 2.17 3.81
N LYS A 77 -8.17 3.06 2.98
CA LYS A 77 -7.74 2.71 1.62
C LYS A 77 -6.43 3.39 1.27
N GLY A 78 -5.65 2.69 0.45
CA GLY A 78 -4.51 3.24 -0.25
C GLY A 78 -4.80 3.42 -1.74
N CYS A 79 -3.70 3.66 -2.46
CA CYS A 79 -3.68 3.73 -3.90
C CYS A 79 -3.97 2.38 -4.58
N GLN A 80 -3.57 1.28 -3.93
CA GLN A 80 -3.56 -0.06 -4.49
C GLN A 80 -4.56 -1.02 -3.83
N SER A 81 -4.92 -0.79 -2.57
CA SER A 81 -5.75 -1.71 -1.78
C SER A 81 -6.76 -1.00 -0.88
N TYR A 82 -7.79 -1.74 -0.47
CA TYR A 82 -8.62 -1.43 0.69
C TYR A 82 -8.14 -2.26 1.87
N ALA A 83 -8.03 -1.66 3.05
CA ALA A 83 -7.53 -2.28 4.26
C ALA A 83 -8.67 -2.43 5.27
N PHE A 84 -8.72 -3.60 5.90
CA PHE A 84 -9.66 -3.94 6.95
C PHE A 84 -8.89 -4.46 8.15
N GLU A 85 -9.20 -3.95 9.33
CA GLU A 85 -8.64 -4.37 10.59
C GLU A 85 -9.41 -5.57 11.14
N SER A 86 -8.71 -6.55 11.69
CA SER A 86 -9.29 -7.71 12.35
C SER A 86 -9.98 -7.33 13.66
N GLU A 87 -10.96 -8.12 14.09
CA GLU A 87 -11.71 -7.89 15.33
C GLU A 87 -10.81 -7.82 16.58
N ASP A 88 -9.73 -8.60 16.62
CA ASP A 88 -8.74 -8.58 17.70
C ASP A 88 -7.72 -7.43 17.60
N GLY A 89 -7.74 -6.66 16.51
CA GLY A 89 -6.84 -5.55 16.25
C GLY A 89 -5.39 -5.94 15.93
N HIS A 90 -5.07 -7.23 15.73
CA HIS A 90 -3.70 -7.69 15.47
C HIS A 90 -3.35 -7.80 13.98
N TYR A 91 -4.34 -7.87 13.09
CA TYR A 91 -4.15 -8.11 11.67
C TYR A 91 -4.82 -7.04 10.80
N VAL A 92 -4.26 -6.86 9.61
CA VAL A 92 -4.83 -6.06 8.54
C VAL A 92 -4.98 -6.94 7.30
N LEU A 93 -6.22 -7.14 6.88
CA LEU A 93 -6.57 -7.79 5.62
C LEU A 93 -6.66 -6.73 4.52
N LYS A 94 -5.85 -6.89 3.48
CA LYS A 94 -5.81 -5.96 2.35
C LYS A 94 -6.28 -6.63 1.07
N PHE A 95 -7.31 -6.06 0.45
CA PHE A 95 -7.82 -6.47 -0.85
C PHE A 95 -7.37 -5.52 -1.95
N LEU A 96 -7.03 -6.05 -3.12
CA LEU A 96 -6.65 -5.21 -4.26
C LEU A 96 -7.82 -4.34 -4.75
N LYS A 97 -7.48 -3.13 -5.20
CA LYS A 97 -8.42 -2.19 -5.81
C LYS A 97 -8.37 -2.30 -7.32
N TYR A 98 -9.11 -3.25 -7.89
CA TYR A 98 -9.12 -3.55 -9.33
C TYR A 98 -9.55 -2.40 -10.23
N LYS A 99 -10.27 -1.40 -9.71
CA LYS A 99 -10.56 -0.18 -10.46
C LYS A 99 -9.30 0.51 -11.01
N ARG A 100 -8.13 0.36 -10.35
CA ARG A 100 -6.84 0.89 -10.83
C ARG A 100 -6.26 0.09 -11.99
N TYR A 101 -6.56 -1.21 -12.05
CA TYR A 101 -5.97 -2.20 -12.96
C TYR A 101 -6.92 -2.66 -14.08
N ARG A 102 -8.05 -1.96 -14.25
CA ARG A 102 -9.00 -2.19 -15.35
C ARG A 102 -9.29 -0.89 -16.10
N PRO A 103 -9.51 -0.94 -17.42
CA PRO A 103 -10.08 0.19 -18.15
C PRO A 103 -11.45 0.57 -17.58
N GLN A 104 -11.79 1.84 -17.66
CA GLN A 104 -13.13 2.28 -17.31
C GLN A 104 -14.17 1.75 -18.33
N PHE A 105 -15.38 1.44 -17.86
CA PHE A 105 -16.41 0.80 -18.69
C PHE A 105 -16.77 1.60 -19.96
N TYR A 106 -16.67 2.94 -19.91
CA TYR A 106 -17.04 3.79 -21.04
C TYR A 106 -16.07 3.68 -22.23
N PHE A 107 -14.85 3.16 -22.02
CA PHE A 107 -13.96 2.86 -23.15
C PHE A 107 -14.55 1.73 -24.02
N TYR A 108 -15.37 0.85 -23.47
CA TYR A 108 -15.99 -0.22 -24.25
C TYR A 108 -17.15 0.27 -25.13
N LEU A 109 -17.65 1.51 -24.94
CA LEU A 109 -18.76 2.06 -25.72
C LEU A 109 -18.37 2.46 -27.15
N PHE A 110 -17.07 2.67 -27.41
CA PHE A 110 -16.56 3.19 -28.68
C PHE A 110 -15.71 2.17 -29.46
N THR A 111 -15.75 0.89 -29.08
CA THR A 111 -14.98 -0.20 -29.69
C THR A 111 -15.33 -0.47 -31.14
N PHE A 112 -16.48 0.02 -31.62
CA PHE A 112 -16.87 -0.05 -33.03
C PHE A 112 -15.94 0.77 -33.95
N LEU A 113 -15.15 1.71 -33.40
CA LEU A 113 -14.11 2.44 -34.13
C LEU A 113 -12.75 1.71 -34.00
N PRO A 114 -12.13 1.25 -35.11
CA PRO A 114 -10.89 0.47 -35.07
C PRO A 114 -9.73 1.14 -34.32
N GLU A 115 -9.56 2.46 -34.46
CA GLU A 115 -8.54 3.24 -33.76
C GLU A 115 -8.78 3.27 -32.25
N PHE A 116 -10.05 3.29 -31.84
CA PHE A 116 -10.43 3.26 -30.44
C PHE A 116 -10.22 1.88 -29.84
N GLN A 117 -10.49 0.81 -30.58
CA GLN A 117 -10.16 -0.55 -30.16
C GLN A 117 -8.65 -0.70 -29.91
N LYS A 118 -7.80 -0.22 -30.83
CA LYS A 118 -6.34 -0.22 -30.64
C LYS A 118 -5.92 0.58 -29.40
N TYR A 119 -6.56 1.72 -29.14
CA TYR A 119 -6.31 2.51 -27.94
C TYR A 119 -6.69 1.75 -26.66
N LEU A 120 -7.86 1.09 -26.65
CA LEU A 120 -8.34 0.29 -25.54
C LEU A 120 -7.39 -0.89 -25.27
N ASP A 121 -6.95 -1.61 -26.30
CA ASP A 121 -6.03 -2.74 -26.17
C ASP A 121 -4.70 -2.29 -25.53
N ARG A 122 -4.16 -1.15 -25.97
CA ARG A 122 -2.98 -0.55 -25.32
C ARG A 122 -3.24 -0.22 -23.85
N LYS A 123 -4.40 0.33 -23.52
CA LYS A 123 -4.76 0.64 -22.13
C LYS A 123 -4.92 -0.62 -21.28
N ILE A 124 -5.49 -1.70 -21.83
CA ILE A 124 -5.59 -2.99 -21.15
C ILE A 124 -4.19 -3.51 -20.83
N GLU A 125 -3.27 -3.46 -21.81
CA GLU A 125 -1.90 -3.94 -21.65
C GLU A 125 -1.12 -3.11 -20.61
N GLU A 126 -1.21 -1.78 -20.65
CA GLU A 126 -0.63 -0.89 -19.62
C GLU A 126 -1.14 -1.26 -18.21
N LYS A 127 -2.45 -1.54 -18.08
CA LYS A 127 -3.08 -1.87 -16.81
C LYS A 127 -2.67 -3.26 -16.31
N LYS A 128 -2.50 -4.22 -17.21
CA LYS A 128 -1.98 -5.56 -16.91
C LYS A 128 -0.54 -5.48 -16.42
N LYS A 129 0.32 -4.71 -17.07
CA LYS A 129 1.71 -4.49 -16.62
C LYS A 129 1.78 -3.90 -15.21
N LEU A 130 0.92 -2.92 -14.89
CA LEU A 130 0.85 -2.36 -13.54
C LEU A 130 0.42 -3.38 -12.49
N LEU A 131 -0.46 -4.32 -12.85
CA LEU A 131 -0.87 -5.40 -11.96
C LEU A 131 0.25 -6.43 -11.78
N ASP A 132 0.92 -6.83 -12.86
CA ASP A 132 2.04 -7.77 -12.81
C ASP A 132 3.17 -7.23 -11.91
N VAL A 133 3.49 -5.93 -12.01
CA VAL A 133 4.45 -5.27 -11.12
C VAL A 133 4.00 -5.36 -9.65
N LEU A 134 2.73 -5.10 -9.36
CA LEU A 134 2.21 -5.20 -7.99
C LEU A 134 2.29 -6.63 -7.45
N PHE A 135 1.85 -7.62 -8.23
CA PHE A 135 1.88 -9.03 -7.81
C PHE A 135 3.31 -9.50 -7.58
N THR A 136 4.24 -9.10 -8.46
CA THR A 136 5.68 -9.39 -8.30
C THR A 136 6.20 -8.80 -6.99
N SER A 137 5.86 -7.55 -6.72
CA SER A 137 6.25 -6.85 -5.49
C SER A 137 5.73 -7.56 -4.25
N TRP A 138 4.45 -7.97 -4.23
CA TRP A 138 3.86 -8.71 -3.10
C TRP A 138 4.49 -10.08 -2.91
N SER A 139 4.72 -10.83 -3.98
CA SER A 139 5.40 -12.13 -3.93
C SER A 139 6.83 -12.01 -3.39
N ILE A 140 7.61 -11.03 -3.85
CA ILE A 140 8.95 -10.75 -3.32
C ILE A 140 8.90 -10.51 -1.81
N CYS A 141 7.96 -9.66 -1.36
CA CYS A 141 7.85 -9.36 0.06
C CYS A 141 7.46 -10.58 0.90
N PHE A 142 6.55 -11.41 0.40
CA PHE A 142 6.11 -12.62 1.10
C PHE A 142 7.23 -13.67 1.20
N ASP A 143 7.96 -13.88 0.11
CA ASP A 143 8.96 -14.94 0.02
C ASP A 143 10.31 -14.55 0.63
N GLN A 144 10.72 -13.29 0.50
CA GLN A 144 12.08 -12.84 0.83
C GLN A 144 12.16 -11.83 1.99
N LEU A 145 11.05 -11.16 2.30
CA LEU A 145 10.97 -10.08 3.30
C LEU A 145 9.80 -10.23 4.30
N PRO A 146 9.47 -11.44 4.81
CA PRO A 146 8.29 -11.62 5.66
C PRO A 146 8.41 -10.88 7.00
N GLN A 147 9.63 -10.73 7.53
CA GLN A 147 9.87 -10.01 8.79
C GLN A 147 9.80 -8.50 8.59
N GLU A 148 10.40 -8.01 7.50
CA GLU A 148 10.51 -6.62 7.12
C GLU A 148 9.15 -6.02 6.71
N SER A 149 8.27 -6.82 6.09
CA SER A 149 6.92 -6.43 5.68
C SER A 149 5.80 -6.83 6.64
N ALA A 150 6.14 -7.57 7.70
CA ALA A 150 5.21 -8.23 8.62
C ALA A 150 4.06 -8.97 7.92
N MET A 151 4.33 -9.55 6.74
CA MET A 151 3.35 -10.27 5.96
C MET A 151 3.14 -11.66 6.53
N VAL A 152 1.88 -11.95 6.87
CA VAL A 152 1.43 -13.22 7.44
C VAL A 152 1.01 -14.17 6.34
N TYR A 153 0.29 -13.66 5.34
CA TYR A 153 -0.20 -14.47 4.24
C TYR A 153 -0.38 -13.68 2.95
N LEU A 154 -0.21 -14.36 1.83
CA LEU A 154 -0.45 -13.84 0.49
C LEU A 154 -1.31 -14.84 -0.28
N HIS A 155 -2.36 -14.37 -0.94
CA HIS A 155 -3.22 -15.20 -1.79
C HIS A 155 -3.50 -14.45 -3.08
N LEU A 156 -2.84 -14.85 -4.17
CA LEU A 156 -2.96 -14.18 -5.48
C LEU A 156 -3.68 -15.03 -6.54
N ASN A 157 -3.75 -16.34 -6.33
CA ASN A 157 -4.46 -17.28 -7.20
C ASN A 157 -5.74 -17.74 -6.53
N LYS A 158 -6.82 -17.87 -7.31
CA LYS A 158 -8.03 -18.55 -6.86
C LYS A 158 -7.71 -19.99 -6.49
N SER A 159 -8.34 -20.50 -5.44
CA SER A 159 -8.01 -21.82 -4.89
C SER A 159 -9.24 -22.59 -4.42
N ASN A 160 -9.02 -23.67 -3.67
CA ASN A 160 -10.07 -24.46 -3.01
C ASN A 160 -9.56 -25.10 -1.70
N HIS A 161 -8.43 -24.60 -1.17
CA HIS A 161 -7.76 -25.18 -0.01
C HIS A 161 -8.00 -24.38 1.27
N LEU A 162 -8.31 -23.08 1.18
CA LEU A 162 -8.59 -22.28 2.37
C LEU A 162 -9.90 -22.73 3.01
N ASN A 163 -10.95 -22.88 2.20
CA ASN A 163 -12.31 -23.21 2.61
C ASN A 163 -12.79 -22.30 3.75
N LYS A 164 -12.47 -21.00 3.63
CA LYS A 164 -12.80 -19.97 4.62
C LYS A 164 -13.79 -18.98 4.07
N ARG A 165 -14.77 -18.66 4.90
CA ARG A 165 -15.73 -17.59 4.70
C ARG A 165 -15.55 -16.56 5.79
N ILE A 166 -15.32 -15.31 5.42
CA ILE A 166 -15.18 -14.21 6.37
C ILE A 166 -16.26 -13.15 6.18
N VAL A 167 -16.50 -12.38 7.24
CA VAL A 167 -17.34 -11.18 7.19
C VAL A 167 -16.44 -9.97 7.21
N ILE A 168 -16.61 -9.08 6.23
CA ILE A 168 -16.04 -7.74 6.25
C ILE A 168 -17.14 -6.70 6.46
N GLN A 169 -16.87 -5.67 7.24
CA GLN A 169 -17.74 -4.51 7.41
C GLN A 169 -17.12 -3.31 6.68
N ASP A 170 -17.88 -2.69 5.78
CA ASP A 170 -17.43 -1.50 5.06
C ASP A 170 -17.51 -0.22 5.92
N LYS A 171 -17.03 0.90 5.37
CA LYS A 171 -16.95 2.19 6.07
C LYS A 171 -18.30 2.71 6.59
N ILE A 172 -19.41 2.31 5.99
CA ILE A 172 -20.76 2.75 6.40
C ILE A 172 -21.45 1.70 7.27
N GLY A 173 -20.72 0.68 7.72
CA GLY A 173 -21.21 -0.35 8.63
C GLY A 173 -21.90 -1.53 7.95
N ARG A 174 -21.91 -1.60 6.60
CA ARG A 174 -22.56 -2.71 5.89
C ARG A 174 -21.64 -3.92 5.84
N GLU A 175 -22.20 -5.06 6.21
CA GLU A 175 -21.51 -6.35 6.17
C GLU A 175 -21.55 -7.00 4.79
N HIS A 176 -20.46 -7.68 4.44
CA HIS A 176 -20.31 -8.47 3.23
C HIS A 176 -19.64 -9.80 3.57
N GLN A 177 -20.18 -10.89 3.06
CA GLN A 177 -19.60 -12.23 3.22
C GLN A 177 -18.74 -12.57 2.01
N LEU A 178 -17.51 -13.01 2.24
CA LEU A 178 -16.53 -13.32 1.20
C LEU A 178 -16.05 -14.76 1.34
N GLU A 179 -16.04 -15.50 0.22
CA GLU A 179 -15.33 -16.77 0.10
C GLU A 179 -13.86 -16.47 -0.20
N MET A 180 -12.94 -16.89 0.67
CA MET A 180 -11.54 -16.45 0.60
C MET A 180 -10.76 -17.10 -0.54
N ASP A 181 -11.12 -18.34 -0.89
CA ASP A 181 -10.60 -19.03 -2.07
C ASP A 181 -10.88 -18.25 -3.38
N ASP A 182 -11.92 -17.41 -3.39
CA ASP A 182 -12.34 -16.61 -4.54
C ASP A 182 -11.76 -15.18 -4.54
N MET A 183 -10.80 -14.84 -3.68
CA MET A 183 -10.30 -13.47 -3.50
C MET A 183 -8.78 -13.37 -3.64
N GLU A 184 -8.28 -12.28 -4.21
CA GLU A 184 -6.86 -11.93 -4.11
C GLU A 184 -6.64 -10.94 -2.96
N PHE A 185 -5.80 -11.32 -2.00
CA PHE A 185 -5.60 -10.56 -0.77
C PHE A 185 -4.24 -10.84 -0.14
N MET A 186 -3.87 -9.99 0.80
CA MET A 186 -2.77 -10.27 1.73
C MET A 186 -3.21 -9.97 3.16
N ILE A 187 -2.59 -10.66 4.11
CA ILE A 187 -2.72 -10.44 5.54
C ILE A 187 -1.38 -9.94 6.05
N GLN A 188 -1.39 -8.82 6.77
CA GLN A 188 -0.21 -8.28 7.45
C GLN A 188 -0.53 -8.06 8.93
N ARG A 189 0.49 -8.06 9.79
CA ARG A 189 0.32 -7.62 11.17
C ARG A 189 -0.06 -6.14 11.20
N LYS A 190 -0.90 -5.74 12.16
CA LYS A 190 -1.21 -4.35 12.44
C LYS A 190 -0.08 -3.74 13.29
N GLY A 191 0.25 -2.48 13.03
CA GLY A 191 1.18 -1.71 13.85
C GLY A 191 0.75 -0.25 13.98
N GLU A 192 1.35 0.45 14.93
CA GLU A 192 1.21 1.88 15.12
C GLU A 192 2.12 2.65 14.15
N MET A 193 1.72 3.83 13.69
CA MET A 193 2.55 4.63 12.78
C MET A 193 3.88 5.05 13.44
N LEU A 194 4.96 5.10 12.67
CA LEU A 194 6.32 5.36 13.16
C LEU A 194 6.44 6.66 13.99
N CYS A 195 6.08 7.81 13.42
CA CYS A 195 6.28 9.11 14.09
C CYS A 195 5.46 9.24 15.40
N PRO A 196 4.14 8.93 15.43
CA PRO A 196 3.39 8.91 16.69
C PRO A 196 3.97 7.98 17.76
N THR A 197 4.48 6.81 17.35
CA THR A 197 5.13 5.87 18.26
C THR A 197 6.39 6.48 18.88
N ILE A 198 7.22 7.14 18.06
CA ILE A 198 8.42 7.85 18.53
C ILE A 198 8.04 8.97 19.51
N ASP A 199 7.07 9.81 19.16
CA ASP A 199 6.61 10.91 20.02
C ASP A 199 6.17 10.39 21.39
N ARG A 200 5.41 9.29 21.42
CA ARG A 200 4.96 8.64 22.65
C ARG A 200 6.12 8.08 23.47
N MET A 201 7.02 7.32 22.86
CA MET A 201 8.18 6.74 23.56
C MET A 201 9.07 7.84 24.18
N MET A 202 9.26 8.95 23.46
CA MET A 202 10.06 10.08 23.95
C MET A 202 9.36 10.82 25.09
N ALA A 203 8.04 11.03 25.01
CA ALA A 203 7.26 11.61 26.10
C ALA A 203 7.26 10.73 27.37
N GLU A 204 7.32 9.41 27.21
CA GLU A 204 7.41 8.42 28.30
C GLU A 204 8.84 8.25 28.84
N GLY A 205 9.85 8.96 28.29
CA GLY A 205 11.25 8.84 28.70
C GLY A 205 11.96 7.56 28.23
N ARG A 206 11.35 6.80 27.31
CA ARG A 206 11.84 5.52 26.77
C ARG A 206 12.83 5.71 25.61
N VAL A 207 13.82 6.56 25.83
CA VAL A 207 14.77 7.02 24.80
C VAL A 207 15.58 5.86 24.22
N GLU A 208 16.10 4.96 25.07
CA GLU A 208 16.94 3.85 24.61
C GLU A 208 16.15 2.79 23.82
N GLU A 209 14.89 2.56 24.17
CA GLU A 209 13.99 1.71 23.37
C GLU A 209 13.73 2.33 21.99
N ALA A 210 13.54 3.65 21.93
CA ALA A 210 13.32 4.35 20.66
C ALA A 210 14.56 4.27 19.76
N LYS A 211 15.77 4.47 20.32
CA LYS A 211 17.03 4.27 19.59
C LYS A 211 17.16 2.85 19.06
N LYS A 212 16.88 1.84 19.88
CA LYS A 212 16.93 0.43 19.49
C LYS A 212 15.95 0.12 18.34
N MET A 213 14.73 0.65 18.40
CA MET A 213 13.74 0.51 17.32
C MET A 213 14.25 1.16 16.02
N LEU A 214 14.85 2.35 16.10
CA LEU A 214 15.40 3.05 14.93
C LEU A 214 16.61 2.32 14.32
N SER A 215 17.49 1.76 15.15
CA SER A 215 18.56 0.87 14.66
C SER A 215 17.97 -0.36 13.96
N GLY A 216 16.92 -0.95 14.52
CA GLY A 216 16.19 -2.06 13.88
C GLY A 216 15.62 -1.68 12.51
N LEU A 217 14.96 -0.51 12.41
CA LEU A 217 14.46 0.02 11.14
C LEU A 217 15.58 0.22 10.11
N PHE A 218 16.72 0.79 10.54
CA PHE A 218 17.87 0.98 9.67
C PHE A 218 18.42 -0.35 9.14
N GLN A 219 18.55 -1.36 10.00
CA GLN A 219 19.01 -2.69 9.60
C GLN A 219 18.04 -3.40 8.66
N ILE A 220 16.72 -3.22 8.83
CA ILE A 220 15.71 -3.75 7.89
C ILE A 220 15.95 -3.21 6.49
N ILE A 221 16.00 -1.88 6.35
CA ILE A 221 16.20 -1.23 5.05
C ILE A 221 17.54 -1.64 4.45
N LEU A 222 18.61 -1.64 5.24
CA LEU A 222 19.94 -2.03 4.79
C LEU A 222 19.99 -3.48 4.29
N ASN A 223 19.28 -4.39 4.96
CA ASN A 223 19.20 -5.79 4.56
C ASN A 223 18.43 -5.98 3.25
N GLU A 224 17.38 -5.19 3.00
CA GLU A 224 16.69 -5.17 1.70
C GLU A 224 17.68 -4.85 0.58
N TYR A 225 18.39 -3.72 0.71
CA TYR A 225 19.36 -3.30 -0.31
C TYR A 225 20.48 -4.32 -0.51
N ARG A 226 21.01 -4.90 0.56
CA ARG A 226 22.04 -5.96 0.49
C ARG A 226 21.55 -7.24 -0.18
N LYS A 227 20.25 -7.55 -0.10
CA LYS A 227 19.61 -8.64 -0.85
C LYS A 227 19.36 -8.30 -2.32
N GLY A 228 19.67 -7.08 -2.77
CA GLY A 228 19.34 -6.59 -4.12
C GLY A 228 17.87 -6.21 -4.27
N LEU A 229 17.19 -5.91 -3.16
CA LEU A 229 15.78 -5.53 -3.12
C LEU A 229 15.65 -4.06 -2.70
N ALA A 230 14.80 -3.30 -3.38
CA ALA A 230 14.55 -1.91 -3.00
C ALA A 230 13.06 -1.57 -3.11
N ASP A 231 12.54 -0.92 -2.07
CA ASP A 231 11.31 -0.16 -2.15
C ASP A 231 11.60 1.21 -2.78
N MET A 232 11.02 1.42 -3.97
CA MET A 232 11.17 2.65 -4.74
C MET A 232 10.37 3.83 -4.15
N ASP A 233 9.52 3.61 -3.15
CA ASP A 233 8.89 4.70 -2.39
C ASP A 233 9.82 5.19 -1.28
N HIS A 234 10.08 6.50 -1.25
CA HIS A 234 10.93 7.13 -0.24
C HIS A 234 10.12 7.72 0.93
N ALA A 235 8.80 7.49 0.99
CA ALA A 235 7.93 7.96 2.06
C ALA A 235 8.08 7.16 3.37
N LEU A 236 9.30 7.08 3.92
CA LEU A 236 9.65 6.27 5.10
C LEU A 236 8.69 6.49 6.28
N MET A 237 8.39 7.75 6.63
CA MET A 237 7.54 8.06 7.78
C MET A 237 6.08 7.58 7.61
N GLN A 238 5.58 7.54 6.37
CA GLN A 238 4.21 7.15 6.04
C GLN A 238 4.08 5.64 5.78
N ASN A 239 5.17 5.01 5.37
CA ASN A 239 5.18 3.60 4.97
C ASN A 239 5.79 2.69 6.03
N THR A 240 6.06 3.19 7.24
CA THR A 240 6.59 2.39 8.35
C THR A 240 5.61 2.37 9.54
N ALA A 241 5.36 1.17 10.03
CA ALA A 241 4.65 0.93 11.28
C ALA A 241 5.55 0.25 12.30
N VAL A 242 5.11 0.23 13.54
CA VAL A 242 5.79 -0.38 14.68
C VAL A 242 4.81 -1.30 15.40
N ALA A 243 5.21 -2.55 15.62
CA ALA A 243 4.52 -3.52 16.47
C ALA A 243 5.56 -4.26 17.31
N ASP A 244 5.25 -4.54 18.57
CA ASP A 244 6.17 -5.23 19.49
C ASP A 244 7.58 -4.61 19.53
N GLN A 245 7.65 -3.28 19.51
CA GLN A 245 8.88 -2.47 19.46
C GLN A 245 9.76 -2.68 18.21
N LYS A 246 9.24 -3.35 17.18
CA LYS A 246 9.92 -3.56 15.91
C LYS A 246 9.22 -2.77 14.82
N ALA A 247 10.01 -2.03 14.04
CA ALA A 247 9.52 -1.38 12.85
C ALA A 247 9.37 -2.38 11.71
N PHE A 248 8.41 -2.15 10.82
CA PHE A 248 8.20 -2.89 9.58
C PHE A 248 7.51 -2.01 8.54
N GLN A 249 7.57 -2.41 7.27
CA GLN A 249 7.02 -1.65 6.15
C GLN A 249 5.55 -2.00 5.89
N LEU A 250 4.72 -0.97 5.73
CA LEU A 250 3.29 -1.08 5.45
C LEU A 250 2.96 -1.18 3.96
N ASP A 251 3.69 -0.44 3.13
CA ASP A 251 3.52 -0.44 1.68
C ASP A 251 4.60 -1.33 1.05
N VAL A 252 4.14 -2.34 0.33
CA VAL A 252 4.96 -3.35 -0.34
C VAL A 252 4.64 -3.36 -1.84
N GLY A 253 4.18 -2.23 -2.37
CA GLY A 253 3.64 -2.11 -3.72
C GLY A 253 4.61 -1.72 -4.82
N GLN A 254 5.87 -1.41 -4.48
CA GLN A 254 6.89 -0.89 -5.41
C GLN A 254 8.28 -1.52 -5.20
N PHE A 255 8.33 -2.76 -4.72
CA PHE A 255 9.57 -3.51 -4.60
C PHE A 255 10.08 -3.96 -5.96
N VAL A 256 11.38 -3.77 -6.15
CA VAL A 256 12.13 -4.28 -7.30
C VAL A 256 13.26 -5.17 -6.83
N ALA A 257 13.55 -6.21 -7.62
CA ALA A 257 14.74 -7.03 -7.48
C ALA A 257 15.69 -6.72 -8.63
N ASP A 258 16.82 -6.09 -8.34
CA ASP A 258 17.82 -5.72 -9.35
C ASP A 258 19.23 -5.80 -8.73
N PRO A 259 20.18 -6.51 -9.37
CA PRO A 259 21.57 -6.59 -8.88
C PRO A 259 22.22 -5.24 -8.61
N ILE A 260 21.85 -4.17 -9.33
CA ILE A 260 22.40 -2.82 -9.10
C ILE A 260 22.07 -2.30 -7.71
N VAL A 261 20.94 -2.73 -7.13
CA VAL A 261 20.47 -2.31 -5.81
C VAL A 261 21.44 -2.74 -4.70
N SER A 262 22.13 -3.86 -4.89
CA SER A 262 23.14 -4.35 -3.95
C SER A 262 24.49 -3.63 -4.02
N ASN A 263 24.67 -2.71 -4.98
CA ASN A 263 25.88 -1.91 -5.11
C ASN A 263 25.93 -0.85 -3.98
N PRO A 264 27.00 -0.81 -3.16
CA PRO A 264 27.16 0.19 -2.08
C PRO A 264 26.99 1.64 -2.52
N ASP A 265 27.55 2.03 -3.66
CA ASP A 265 27.42 3.42 -4.13
C ASP A 265 25.97 3.78 -4.45
N PHE A 266 25.21 2.79 -4.96
CA PHE A 266 23.79 2.97 -5.26
C PHE A 266 22.95 3.03 -3.98
N TYR A 267 23.05 2.01 -3.11
CA TYR A 267 22.17 1.97 -1.94
C TYR A 267 22.54 2.99 -0.87
N HIS A 268 23.79 3.41 -0.75
CA HIS A 268 24.15 4.51 0.14
C HIS A 268 23.39 5.78 -0.24
N GLN A 269 23.37 6.14 -1.53
CA GLN A 269 22.65 7.32 -2.02
C GLN A 269 21.14 7.20 -1.82
N GLU A 270 20.56 6.03 -2.07
CA GLU A 270 19.12 5.80 -1.88
C GLU A 270 18.71 5.84 -0.40
N ILE A 271 19.47 5.20 0.50
CA ILE A 271 19.22 5.27 1.94
C ILE A 271 19.36 6.72 2.43
N PHE A 272 20.38 7.46 1.98
CA PHE A 272 20.55 8.87 2.33
C PHE A 272 19.33 9.71 1.92
N ASN A 273 18.84 9.51 0.70
CA ASN A 273 17.64 10.18 0.18
C ASN A 273 16.38 9.81 0.98
N LYS A 274 16.17 8.51 1.23
CA LYS A 274 15.02 7.97 1.99
C LYS A 274 14.97 8.53 3.42
N TYR A 275 16.12 8.71 4.06
CA TYR A 275 16.22 9.26 5.42
C TYR A 275 16.21 10.79 5.48
N ASP A 276 16.36 11.54 4.37
CA ASP A 276 16.51 13.00 4.40
C ASP A 276 15.36 13.72 5.15
N LYS A 277 14.12 13.46 4.74
CA LYS A 277 12.93 14.05 5.39
C LYS A 277 12.78 13.59 6.82
N PHE A 278 13.08 12.32 7.10
CA PHE A 278 12.93 11.74 8.42
C PHE A 278 13.94 12.32 9.42
N ARG A 279 15.20 12.49 9.03
CA ARG A 279 16.25 13.13 9.84
C ARG A 279 15.91 14.59 10.16
N LYS A 280 15.36 15.33 9.19
CA LYS A 280 14.87 16.70 9.41
C LYS A 280 13.73 16.74 10.44
N TRP A 281 12.81 15.78 10.36
CA TRP A 281 11.73 15.64 11.33
C TRP A 281 12.27 15.29 12.73
N LEU A 282 13.19 14.32 12.83
CA LEU A 282 13.83 13.96 14.10
C LEU A 282 14.62 15.14 14.68
N GLY A 283 15.41 15.86 13.88
CA GLY A 283 16.20 16.99 14.37
C GLY A 283 15.35 18.13 14.93
N LYS A 284 14.12 18.30 14.42
CA LYS A 284 13.18 19.29 14.94
C LYS A 284 12.49 18.85 16.23
N ASN A 285 12.09 17.58 16.33
CA ASN A 285 11.23 17.10 17.41
C ASN A 285 11.99 16.34 18.50
N HIS A 286 12.98 15.53 18.12
CA HIS A 286 13.75 14.63 19.00
C HIS A 286 15.25 14.64 18.65
N PRO A 287 15.99 15.72 18.97
CA PRO A 287 17.39 15.90 18.54
C PRO A 287 18.34 14.73 18.88
N SER A 288 18.14 14.10 20.04
CA SER A 288 18.96 12.94 20.47
C SER A 288 18.76 11.70 19.58
N LEU A 289 17.56 11.49 19.04
CA LEU A 289 17.30 10.42 18.08
C LEU A 289 17.85 10.77 16.69
N ALA A 290 17.85 12.04 16.32
CA ALA A 290 18.45 12.50 15.08
C ALA A 290 19.97 12.24 15.07
N GLU A 291 20.63 12.51 16.18
CA GLU A 291 22.05 12.20 16.39
C GLU A 291 22.32 10.70 16.27
N HIS A 292 21.51 9.87 16.95
CA HIS A 292 21.60 8.41 16.86
C HIS A 292 21.51 7.90 15.42
N VAL A 293 20.49 8.34 14.66
CA VAL A 293 20.32 7.94 13.25
C VAL A 293 21.46 8.45 12.36
N ASN A 294 21.97 9.65 12.60
CA ASN A 294 23.13 10.16 11.86
C ASN A 294 24.38 9.31 12.12
N ASN A 295 24.60 8.84 13.35
CA ASN A 295 25.73 7.98 13.69
C ASN A 295 25.66 6.63 12.95
N GLU A 296 24.47 6.01 12.87
CA GLU A 296 24.25 4.78 12.09
C GLU A 296 24.57 5.00 10.59
N LEU A 297 24.15 6.14 10.03
CA LEU A 297 24.41 6.48 8.63
C LEU A 297 25.90 6.75 8.37
N VAL A 298 26.58 7.46 9.27
CA VAL A 298 28.03 7.69 9.20
C VAL A 298 28.79 6.38 9.33
N GLN A 299 28.35 5.47 10.19
CA GLN A 299 28.98 4.17 10.37
C GLN A 299 28.90 3.32 9.09
N GLU A 300 27.78 3.34 8.37
CA GLU A 300 27.61 2.58 7.12
C GLU A 300 28.28 3.26 5.90
N MET A 301 28.20 4.58 5.80
CA MET A 301 28.63 5.33 4.60
C MET A 301 30.05 5.93 4.73
N GLY A 302 30.60 6.00 5.94
CA GLY A 302 31.88 6.63 6.25
C GLY A 302 31.94 8.11 5.86
N GLU A 303 33.12 8.57 5.44
CA GLU A 303 33.39 9.96 5.04
C GLU A 303 32.46 10.46 3.92
N LYS A 304 31.95 9.55 3.07
CA LYS A 304 31.03 9.93 1.98
C LYS A 304 29.80 10.64 2.51
N PHE A 305 29.27 10.24 3.66
CA PHE A 305 28.08 10.83 4.27
C PHE A 305 28.13 12.35 4.36
N HIS A 306 29.29 12.91 4.73
CA HIS A 306 29.47 14.35 4.90
C HIS A 306 29.46 15.14 3.58
N THR A 307 29.70 14.47 2.46
CA THR A 307 29.74 15.07 1.12
C THR A 307 28.50 14.78 0.29
N MET A 308 27.68 13.82 0.71
CA MET A 308 26.46 13.41 0.03
C MET A 308 25.42 14.53 0.02
N ARG A 309 24.66 14.57 -1.07
CA ARG A 309 23.56 15.52 -1.26
C ARG A 309 22.30 14.77 -1.60
N TYR A 310 21.17 15.36 -1.23
CA TYR A 310 19.88 14.85 -1.66
C TYR A 310 19.80 14.91 -3.18
N ILE A 311 19.52 13.77 -3.80
CA ILE A 311 19.29 13.67 -5.24
C ILE A 311 17.81 13.34 -5.41
N PRO A 312 16.97 14.26 -5.93
CA PRO A 312 15.57 13.96 -6.20
C PRO A 312 15.48 12.79 -7.18
N ASN A 313 14.72 11.76 -6.84
CA ASN A 313 14.46 10.68 -7.78
C ASN A 313 13.51 11.23 -8.88
N PRO A 314 13.89 11.19 -10.17
CA PRO A 314 13.08 11.75 -11.26
C PRO A 314 11.70 11.07 -11.40
N ASN A 315 11.51 9.89 -10.80
CA ASN A 315 10.25 9.16 -10.79
C ASN A 315 9.35 9.48 -9.59
N GLN A 316 9.74 10.41 -8.69
CA GLN A 316 8.90 10.91 -7.61
C GLN A 316 8.00 12.05 -8.10
N PHE A 317 6.90 11.71 -8.78
CA PHE A 317 5.78 12.64 -9.02
C PHE A 317 4.44 11.95 -8.91
#